data_AF-A0A2E9P097-F1
#
_entry.id   AF-A0A2E9P097-F1
#
_cell.length_a   1.000
_cell.length_b   1.000
_cell.length_c   1.000
_cell.angle_alpha   90.00
_cell.angle_beta   90.00
_cell.angle_gamma   90.00
#
_symmetry.space_group_name_H-M   'P 1'
#
loop_
_entity.id
_entity.type
_entity.pdbx_description
1 polymer ?
#
loop_
_entity_poly.entity_id
_entity_poly.type
_entity_poly.pdbx_seq_one_letter_code
_entity_poly.pdbx_strand_id
1 'polypeptide(L)' 'MSEICFECKNKVEEHSAEQMKNCLSKMSDSLESVKNVQSQLREITEEEALDQFVNTKSGEASRMGSK' A
#
# COMPACT_ATOMS: atom_id res chain seq x y z
N MET A 1 -22.92 -1.44 11.54
CA MET A 1 -21.69 -1.55 10.73
C MET A 1 -21.41 -3.02 10.57
N SER A 2 -21.46 -3.56 9.35
CA SER A 2 -21.03 -4.94 9.12
C SER A 2 -19.51 -4.99 9.18
N GLU A 3 -18.98 -5.53 10.29
CA GLU A 3 -17.56 -5.79 10.46
C GLU A 3 -17.19 -6.99 9.61
N ILE A 4 -16.73 -6.70 8.40
CA ILE A 4 -16.25 -7.70 7.43
C ILE A 4 -14.75 -7.88 7.66
N CYS A 5 -14.32 -9.12 7.79
CA CYS A 5 -12.90 -9.45 7.90
C CYS A 5 -12.18 -9.15 6.59
N PHE A 6 -11.09 -8.38 6.66
CA PHE A 6 -10.30 -7.99 5.49
C PHE A 6 -9.74 -9.20 4.73
N GLU A 7 -9.29 -10.23 5.45
CA GLU A 7 -8.63 -11.42 4.88
C GLU A 7 -9.59 -12.36 4.15
N CYS A 8 -10.74 -12.66 4.75
CA CYS A 8 -11.64 -13.70 4.24
C CYS A 8 -12.97 -13.15 3.71
N LYS A 9 -13.23 -11.86 3.87
CA LYS A 9 -14.44 -11.15 3.44
C LYS A 9 -15.76 -11.69 4.04
N ASN A 10 -15.66 -12.54 5.06
CA ASN A 10 -16.79 -13.00 5.86
C ASN A 10 -17.04 -12.03 7.03
N LYS A 11 -18.22 -12.11 7.64
CA LYS A 11 -18.51 -11.36 8.87
C LYS A 11 -17.58 -11.83 9.98
N VAL A 12 -17.07 -10.90 10.77
CA VAL A 12 -16.21 -11.21 11.92
C VAL A 12 -16.90 -12.16 12.89
N GLU A 13 -18.20 -11.99 13.11
CA GLU A 13 -19.06 -12.83 13.97
C GLU A 13 -19.15 -14.31 13.54
N GLU A 14 -18.89 -14.61 12.26
CA GLU A 14 -18.97 -15.98 11.71
C GLU A 14 -17.64 -16.73 11.85
N HIS A 15 -16.59 -16.11 12.40
CA HIS A 15 -15.29 -16.76 12.56
C HIS A 15 -15.30 -17.72 13.75
N SER A 16 -14.85 -18.96 13.51
CA SER A 16 -14.37 -19.81 14.59
C SER A 16 -13.11 -19.23 15.24
N ALA A 17 -12.77 -19.66 16.46
CA ALA A 17 -11.56 -19.22 17.14
C ALA A 17 -10.27 -19.50 16.32
N GLU A 18 -10.24 -20.62 15.59
CA GLU A 18 -9.13 -20.96 14.68
C GLU A 18 -9.08 -20.03 13.46
N GLN A 19 -10.24 -19.70 12.90
CA GLN A 19 -10.34 -18.77 11.76
C GLN A 19 -9.93 -17.35 12.17
N MET A 20 -10.31 -16.89 13.36
CA MET A 20 -9.84 -15.63 13.92
C MET A 20 -8.31 -15.60 14.03
N LYS A 21 -7.72 -16.63 14.63
CA LYS A 21 -6.26 -16.72 14.78
C LYS A 21 -5.55 -16.70 13.42
N ASN A 22 -6.06 -17.44 12.44
CA ASN A 22 -5.49 -17.50 11.10
C ASN A 22 -5.58 -16.15 10.37
N CYS A 23 -6.73 -15.47 10.43
CA CYS A 23 -6.88 -14.15 9.81
C CYS A 23 -5.96 -13.12 10.47
N LEU A 24 -5.84 -13.14 11.81
CA LEU A 24 -4.93 -12.24 12.53
C LEU A 24 -3.46 -12.51 12.15
N SER A 25 -3.05 -13.77 12.03
CA SER A 25 -1.70 -14.12 11.57
C SER A 25 -1.41 -13.58 10.17
N LYS A 26 -2.33 -13.74 9.22
CA LYS A 26 -2.18 -13.20 7.85
C LYS A 26 -2.11 -11.68 7.80
N MET A 27 -2.86 -11.00 8.67
CA MET A 27 -2.76 -9.55 8.83
C MET A 27 -1.37 -9.13 9.34
N SER A 28 -0.81 -9.87 10.31
CA SER A 28 0.56 -9.62 10.79
C SER A 28 1.59 -9.84 9.69
N ASP A 29 1.49 -10.91 8.91
CA ASP A 29 2.39 -11.19 7.79
C ASP A 29 2.32 -10.10 6.71
N SER A 30 1.10 -9.63 6.40
CA SER A 30 0.87 -8.54 5.44
C SER A 30 1.49 -7.23 5.93
N LEU A 31 1.38 -6.92 7.23
CA LEU A 31 2.00 -5.74 7.82
C LEU A 31 3.53 -5.81 7.78
N GLU A 32 4.11 -6.98 8.09
CA GLU A 32 5.56 -7.22 7.99
C GLU A 32 6.05 -7.03 6.55
N SER A 33 5.28 -7.51 5.56
CA SER A 33 5.58 -7.33 4.14
C SER A 33 5.59 -5.85 3.74
N VAL A 34 4.58 -5.08 4.15
CA VAL A 34 4.52 -3.62 3.88
C VAL A 34 5.69 -2.90 4.52
N LYS A 35 6.01 -3.23 5.78
CA LYS A 35 7.16 -2.65 6.49
C LYS A 35 8.48 -2.97 5.80
N ASN A 36 8.64 -4.19 5.30
CA ASN A 36 9.82 -4.58 4.54
C ASN A 36 9.93 -3.80 3.22
N VAL A 37 8.84 -3.67 2.46
CA VAL A 37 8.82 -2.82 1.25
C VAL A 37 9.12 -1.36 1.59
N GLN A 38 8.55 -0.83 2.67
CA GLN A 38 8.82 0.52 3.16
C GLN A 38 10.29 0.71 3.53
N SER A 39 10.93 -0.29 4.15
CA SER A 39 12.35 -0.23 4.47
C SER A 39 13.27 -0.28 3.25
N GLN A 40 12.78 -0.83 2.13
CA GLN A 40 13.49 -0.89 0.84
C GLN A 40 13.25 0.35 -0.01
N LEU A 41 12.14 1.06 0.22
CA LEU A 41 11.89 2.38 -0.36
C LEU A 41 12.83 3.38 0.32
N ARG A 42 13.90 3.76 -0.38
CA ARG A 42 14.78 4.85 0.04
C ARG A 42 13.90 6.09 0.24
N GLU A 43 13.96 6.71 1.42
CA GLU A 43 13.36 8.04 1.60
C GLU A 43 14.01 8.97 0.58
N ILE A 44 13.20 9.44 -0.37
CA ILE A 44 13.63 10.41 -1.37
C ILE A 44 13.79 11.71 -0.62
N THR A 45 15.00 12.27 -0.60
CA THR A 45 15.21 13.56 0.07
C THR A 45 14.40 14.65 -0.65
N GLU A 46 14.07 15.74 0.05
CA GLU A 46 13.35 16.87 -0.56
C GLU A 46 14.08 17.39 -1.82
N GLU A 47 15.41 17.30 -1.83
CA GLU A 47 16.27 17.66 -2.96
C GLU A 47 16.11 16.70 -4.15
N GLU A 48 16.10 15.38 -3.92
CA GLU A 48 15.86 14.37 -4.95
C GLU A 48 14.42 14.46 -5.49
N ALA A 49 13.44 14.80 -4.65
CA ALA A 49 12.05 15.03 -5.06
C ALA A 49 11.89 16.28 -5.92
N LEU A 50 12.60 17.37 -5.58
CA LEU A 50 12.64 18.60 -6.39
C LEU A 50 13.32 18.37 -7.74
N ASP A 51 14.42 17.61 -7.78
CA ASP A 51 15.09 17.27 -9.04
C ASP A 51 14.19 16.42 -9.96
N GLN A 52 13.46 15.44 -9.40
CA GLN A 52 12.45 14.68 -10.16
C GLN A 52 11.29 15.55 -10.66
N PHE A 53 10.84 16.53 -9.86
CA PHE A 53 9.80 17.48 -10.27
C PHE A 53 10.28 18.45 -11.37
N VAL A 54 11.53 18.90 -11.30
CA VAL A 54 12.14 19.77 -12.32
C VAL A 54 12.40 18.98 -13.60
N ASN A 55 12.84 17.72 -13.51
CA ASN A 55 13.05 16.84 -14.65
C ASN A 55 11.76 16.41 -15.34
N THR A 56 10.67 16.21 -14.59
CA THR A 56 9.33 16.00 -15.19
C THR A 56 8.80 17.27 -15.88
N LYS A 57 9.14 18.46 -15.37
CA LYS A 57 8.84 19.75 -16.02
C LYS A 57 9.66 20.02 -17.30
N SER A 58 10.88 19.49 -17.40
CA SER A 58 11.78 19.72 -18.54
C SER A 58 11.77 18.62 -19.61
N GLY A 59 11.24 17.43 -19.29
CA GLY A 59 11.30 16.24 -20.16
C GLY A 59 10.01 15.77 -20.84
N GLU A 60 8.81 16.19 -20.42
CA GLU A 60 7.56 15.74 -21.04
C GLU A 60 6.77 16.91 -21.67
N ALA A 61 7.08 17.20 -22.93
CA ALA A 61 6.17 17.97 -23.77
C ALA A 61 4.87 17.18 -23.97
N SER A 62 3.82 17.58 -23.24
CA SER A 62 2.39 17.44 -23.57
C SER A 62 1.92 16.13 -24.22
N ARG A 63 1.69 15.08 -23.41
CA ARG A 63 0.79 13.97 -23.81
C ARG A 63 -0.68 14.17 -23.37
N MET A 64 -1.03 15.34 -22.85
CA MET A 64 -2.42 15.74 -22.53
C MET A 64 -2.86 16.91 -23.41
N GLY A 65 -2.78 16.73 -24.72
CA GLY A 65 -3.13 17.78 -25.68
C GLY A 65 -2.92 17.37 -27.12
N SER A 66 -3.59 16.30 -27.56
CA SER A 66 -3.90 16.13 -28.97
C SER A 66 -5.35 15.68 -29.05
N LYS A 67 -6.13 16.51 -29.74
CA LYS A 67 -7.53 16.31 -30.11
C LYS A 67 -7.73 14.98 -30.82
#